data_AF-A0A6N7VF61-F1
#
_entry.id   AF-A0A6N7VF61-F1
#
_cell.length_a   1.000
_cell.length_b   1.000
_cell.length_c   1.000
_cell.angle_alpha   90.00
_cell.angle_beta   90.00
_cell.angle_gamma   90.00
#
_symmetry.space_group_name_H-M   'P 1'
#
loop_
_entity.id
_entity.type
_entity.pdbx_description
1 polymer ?
#
loop_
_entity_poly.entity_id
_entity_poly.type
_entity_poly.pdbx_seq_one_letter_code
_entity_poly.pdbx_strand_id
1 'polypeptide(L)'
;MEFDMSYLFFKDINREEFDEFVKKHEYCNLLQSYNWAKVKSNWDHMYTGVYKDNVLFATGLVLIKRLPLSFCMYYLPRCPIMDYRDNVLVQYYFDQLKKVAKKEYCIFIKFDPAIHVNDYDSKSYNTNRYEDTDTYLKIFKSCKAIHHGYTMSIADTVQPRFQSNVYSYENIEETLPKHTKRLIKDAERRNVQIIHGQGELLDEFSRLVELTESRKGVALRDKEYFKTLLENYSEGSVIFFSDLQRISIRSRGKGKEDTA
;
A
#
# COMPACT_ATOMS: atom_id res chain seq x y z
N MET A 1 -22.84 -38.96 7.04
CA MET A 1 -22.66 -38.41 5.68
C MET A 1 -21.53 -37.40 5.77
N GLU A 2 -20.31 -37.86 5.49
CA GLU A 2 -19.13 -37.00 5.38
C GLU A 2 -19.15 -36.37 4.00
N PHE A 3 -19.44 -35.07 3.92
CA PHE A 3 -19.08 -34.28 2.76
C PHE A 3 -17.61 -33.88 2.94
N ASP A 4 -16.75 -34.41 2.07
CA ASP A 4 -15.33 -34.08 1.97
C ASP A 4 -15.16 -32.57 1.76
N MET A 5 -14.77 -31.86 2.82
CA MET A 5 -14.53 -30.42 2.83
C MET A 5 -13.03 -30.13 2.84
N SER A 6 -12.27 -30.69 1.91
CA SER A 6 -10.84 -30.45 1.87
C SER A 6 -10.51 -29.21 1.05
N TYR A 7 -10.41 -28.07 1.73
CA TYR A 7 -9.58 -26.97 1.22
C TYR A 7 -8.22 -27.55 0.77
N LEU A 8 -7.67 -27.05 -0.34
CA LEU A 8 -6.38 -27.46 -0.88
C LEU A 8 -5.45 -26.26 -0.94
N PHE A 9 -4.25 -26.39 -0.36
CA PHE A 9 -3.25 -25.32 -0.35
C PHE A 9 -2.20 -25.55 -1.44
N PHE A 10 -2.01 -24.55 -2.28
CA PHE A 10 -1.00 -24.53 -3.34
C PHE A 10 -0.01 -23.39 -3.13
N LYS A 11 1.22 -23.62 -3.58
CA LYS A 11 2.25 -22.60 -3.72
C LYS A 11 2.41 -22.27 -5.19
N ASP A 12 2.83 -21.04 -5.44
CA ASP A 12 3.15 -20.49 -6.74
C ASP A 12 2.00 -20.65 -7.73
N ILE A 13 0.83 -20.17 -7.29
CA ILE A 13 -0.38 -20.15 -8.12
C ILE A 13 -0.20 -19.23 -9.33
N ASN A 14 -1.04 -19.47 -10.34
CA ASN A 14 -1.00 -18.72 -11.58
C ASN A 14 -1.28 -17.22 -11.36
N ARG A 15 -0.58 -16.38 -12.12
CA ARG A 15 -0.64 -14.92 -12.02
C ARG A 15 -2.04 -14.38 -12.29
N GLU A 16 -2.67 -14.81 -13.38
CA GLU A 16 -3.95 -14.28 -13.81
C GLU A 16 -5.01 -14.52 -12.74
N GLU A 17 -5.04 -15.73 -12.16
CA GLU A 17 -5.95 -16.07 -11.08
C GLU A 17 -5.68 -15.26 -9.80
N PHE A 18 -4.40 -15.13 -9.42
CA PHE A 18 -3.99 -14.34 -8.25
C PHE A 18 -4.42 -12.86 -8.38
N ASP A 19 -4.06 -12.20 -9.48
CA ASP A 19 -4.38 -10.79 -9.69
C ASP A 19 -5.89 -10.55 -9.81
N GLU A 20 -6.64 -11.44 -10.47
CA GLU A 20 -8.10 -11.32 -10.58
C GLU A 20 -8.81 -11.47 -9.24
N PHE A 21 -8.35 -12.39 -8.39
CA PHE A 21 -8.88 -12.52 -7.03
C PHE A 21 -8.58 -11.28 -6.19
N VAL A 22 -7.33 -10.80 -6.19
CA VAL A 22 -6.92 -9.63 -5.41
C VAL A 22 -7.69 -8.38 -5.85
N LYS A 23 -7.84 -8.13 -7.15
CA LYS A 23 -8.53 -6.94 -7.69
C LYS A 23 -10.01 -6.88 -7.29
N LYS A 24 -10.69 -8.02 -7.19
CA LYS A 24 -12.13 -8.10 -6.91
C LYS A 24 -12.46 -8.13 -5.42
N HIS A 25 -11.48 -8.43 -4.56
CA HIS A 25 -11.72 -8.55 -3.12
C HIS A 25 -11.79 -7.18 -2.43
N GLU A 26 -12.62 -7.06 -1.38
CA GLU A 26 -12.73 -5.85 -0.57
C GLU A 26 -11.41 -5.42 0.12
N TYR A 27 -10.46 -6.35 0.28
CA TYR A 27 -9.15 -6.11 0.90
C TYR A 27 -8.04 -5.94 -0.14
N CYS A 28 -8.40 -5.66 -1.39
CA CYS A 28 -7.48 -5.38 -2.48
C CYS A 28 -6.35 -4.44 -2.03
N ASN A 29 -5.11 -4.81 -2.34
CA ASN A 29 -3.96 -4.01 -1.97
C ASN A 29 -2.82 -4.15 -2.97
N LEU A 30 -2.19 -3.02 -3.33
CA LEU A 30 -1.03 -2.99 -4.23
C LEU A 30 0.12 -3.89 -3.73
N LEU A 31 0.32 -3.97 -2.41
CA LEU A 31 1.36 -4.79 -1.79
C LEU A 31 1.13 -6.30 -1.98
N GLN A 32 -0.05 -6.66 -2.49
CA GLN A 32 -0.47 -8.01 -2.83
C GLN A 32 -0.81 -8.15 -4.31
N SER A 33 -0.38 -7.22 -5.17
CA SER A 33 -0.39 -7.47 -6.61
C SER A 33 0.74 -8.42 -6.99
N TYR A 34 0.59 -9.16 -8.08
CA TYR A 34 1.60 -10.12 -8.50
C TYR A 34 2.96 -9.45 -8.71
N ASN A 35 3.00 -8.28 -9.35
CA ASN A 35 4.25 -7.56 -9.61
C ASN A 35 4.94 -7.01 -8.35
N TRP A 36 4.32 -7.06 -7.16
CA TRP A 36 4.93 -6.51 -5.96
C TRP A 36 6.20 -7.26 -5.52
N ALA A 37 6.32 -8.55 -5.83
CA ALA A 37 7.55 -9.31 -5.60
C ALA A 37 8.74 -8.75 -6.40
N LYS A 38 8.51 -8.18 -7.58
CA LYS A 38 9.55 -7.54 -8.40
C LYS A 38 10.04 -6.24 -7.77
N VAL A 39 9.15 -5.48 -7.12
CA VAL A 39 9.51 -4.30 -6.30
C VAL A 39 10.31 -4.71 -5.07
N LYS A 40 10.06 -5.92 -4.56
CA LYS A 40 10.77 -6.54 -3.44
C LYS A 40 11.77 -7.59 -3.92
N SER A 41 12.45 -7.33 -5.04
CA SER A 41 13.43 -8.24 -5.66
C SER A 41 14.56 -8.67 -4.72
N ASN A 42 14.82 -7.91 -3.65
CA ASN A 42 15.77 -8.26 -2.60
C ASN A 42 15.21 -9.24 -1.54
N TRP A 43 13.99 -9.75 -1.73
CA TRP A 43 13.34 -10.78 -0.91
C TRP A 43 12.99 -11.95 -1.82
N ASP A 44 13.14 -13.17 -1.30
CA ASP A 44 12.51 -14.34 -1.90
C ASP A 44 10.99 -14.21 -1.75
N HIS A 45 10.23 -14.97 -2.51
CA HIS A 45 8.77 -14.91 -2.45
C HIS A 45 8.11 -16.23 -2.84
N MET A 46 6.83 -16.36 -2.48
CA MET A 46 5.93 -17.37 -3.01
C MET A 46 4.51 -16.81 -3.09
N TYR A 47 3.72 -17.28 -4.05
CA TYR A 47 2.30 -16.91 -4.20
C TYR A 47 1.42 -18.06 -3.75
N THR A 48 0.78 -17.94 -2.59
CA THR A 48 0.01 -19.05 -2.03
C THR A 48 -1.47 -18.93 -2.37
N GLY A 49 -2.16 -20.06 -2.54
CA GLY A 49 -3.60 -20.10 -2.77
C GLY A 49 -4.27 -21.22 -2.00
N VAL A 50 -5.51 -20.99 -1.54
CA VAL A 50 -6.38 -22.02 -0.96
C VAL A 50 -7.61 -22.18 -1.84
N TYR A 51 -7.82 -23.41 -2.29
CA TYR A 51 -8.90 -23.76 -3.22
C TYR A 51 -9.93 -24.66 -2.54
N LYS A 52 -11.18 -24.56 -2.97
CA LYS A 52 -12.23 -25.52 -2.70
C LYS A 52 -13.06 -25.68 -3.97
N ASP A 53 -13.28 -26.92 -4.41
CA ASP A 53 -14.02 -27.21 -5.64
C ASP A 53 -13.47 -26.46 -6.88
N ASN A 54 -12.14 -26.36 -7.00
CA ASN A 54 -11.41 -25.58 -8.02
C ASN A 54 -11.67 -24.07 -8.03
N VAL A 55 -12.25 -23.53 -6.97
CA VAL A 55 -12.44 -22.08 -6.77
C VAL A 55 -11.41 -21.59 -5.76
N LEU A 56 -10.73 -20.48 -6.05
CA LEU A 56 -9.80 -19.81 -5.13
C LEU A 56 -10.59 -19.05 -4.04
N PHE A 57 -10.30 -19.36 -2.77
CA PHE A 57 -10.94 -18.75 -1.59
C PHE A 57 -10.00 -17.84 -0.79
N ALA A 58 -8.69 -18.06 -0.88
CA ALA A 58 -7.71 -17.21 -0.23
C ALA A 58 -6.42 -17.17 -1.04
N THR A 59 -5.74 -16.03 -1.03
CA THR A 59 -4.41 -15.92 -1.63
C THR A 59 -3.48 -15.01 -0.83
N GLY A 60 -2.18 -15.08 -1.09
CA GLY A 60 -1.21 -14.17 -0.50
C GLY A 60 0.16 -14.26 -1.15
N LEU A 61 0.74 -13.09 -1.43
CA LEU A 61 2.16 -12.92 -1.66
C LEU A 61 2.88 -12.96 -0.32
N VAL A 62 3.65 -14.02 -0.13
CA VAL A 62 4.54 -14.21 1.02
C VAL A 62 5.93 -13.73 0.61
N LEU A 63 6.43 -12.68 1.27
CA LEU A 63 7.81 -12.22 1.14
C LEU A 63 8.69 -12.93 2.17
N ILE A 64 9.83 -13.46 1.74
CA ILE A 64 10.71 -14.29 2.55
C ILE A 64 12.06 -13.57 2.68
N LYS A 65 12.41 -13.15 3.90
CA LYS A 65 13.72 -12.56 4.18
C LYS A 65 14.64 -13.63 4.76
N ARG A 66 15.75 -13.88 4.07
CA ARG A 66 16.83 -14.73 4.58
C ARG A 66 17.57 -14.02 5.71
N LEU A 67 17.88 -14.79 6.75
CA LEU A 67 18.58 -14.37 7.96
C LEU A 67 19.84 -15.22 8.12
N PRO A 68 20.79 -14.83 8.99
CA PRO A 68 21.95 -15.66 9.30
C PRO A 68 21.55 -17.08 9.75
N LEU A 69 22.48 -18.04 9.58
CA LEU A 69 22.29 -19.45 9.99
C LEU A 69 21.13 -20.17 9.29
N SER A 70 20.88 -19.85 8.02
CA SER A 70 19.82 -20.45 7.18
C SER A 70 18.38 -20.21 7.66
N PHE A 71 18.19 -19.41 8.71
CA PHE A 71 16.86 -19.00 9.14
C PHE A 71 16.22 -18.05 8.13
N CYS A 72 14.90 -17.94 8.19
CA CYS A 72 14.18 -16.91 7.47
C CYS A 72 13.03 -16.35 8.30
N MET A 73 12.46 -15.23 7.85
CA MET A 73 11.16 -14.76 8.32
C MET A 73 10.23 -14.58 7.13
N TYR A 74 8.94 -14.85 7.35
CA TYR A 74 7.91 -14.63 6.35
C TYR A 74 7.16 -13.34 6.68
N TYR A 75 6.89 -12.54 5.67
CA TYR A 75 6.12 -11.31 5.77
C TYR A 75 5.03 -11.25 4.70
N LEU A 76 3.81 -10.99 5.15
CA LEU A 76 2.57 -10.97 4.37
C LEU A 76 2.00 -9.54 4.43
N PRO A 77 2.49 -8.59 3.60
CA PRO A 77 2.10 -7.20 3.68
C PRO A 77 0.65 -7.01 3.24
N ARG A 78 -0.22 -6.55 4.15
CA ARG A 78 -1.66 -6.33 3.93
C ARG A 78 -2.44 -7.58 3.56
N CYS A 79 -1.97 -8.75 3.98
CA CYS A 79 -2.55 -10.02 3.58
C CYS A 79 -2.49 -11.07 4.70
N PRO A 80 -2.96 -12.32 4.46
CA PRO A 80 -3.55 -12.84 3.21
C PRO A 80 -4.82 -12.11 2.75
N ILE A 81 -5.19 -12.26 1.48
CA ILE A 81 -6.48 -11.80 0.97
C ILE A 81 -7.46 -12.98 1.06
N MET A 82 -8.45 -12.89 1.95
CA MET A 82 -9.48 -13.89 2.19
C MET A 82 -10.64 -13.27 2.99
N ASP A 83 -11.75 -14.01 3.12
CA ASP A 83 -12.78 -13.69 4.10
C ASP A 83 -12.32 -14.10 5.51
N TYR A 84 -12.05 -13.09 6.35
CA TYR A 84 -11.59 -13.29 7.72
C TYR A 84 -12.70 -13.73 8.70
N ARG A 85 -13.96 -13.76 8.26
CA ARG A 85 -15.09 -14.28 9.04
C ARG A 85 -15.18 -15.81 8.94
N ASP A 86 -14.64 -16.41 7.87
CA ASP A 86 -14.50 -17.87 7.76
C ASP A 86 -13.30 -18.36 8.60
N ASN A 87 -13.57 -18.67 9.87
CA ASN A 87 -12.58 -19.22 10.79
C ASN A 87 -11.93 -20.53 10.26
N VAL A 88 -12.67 -21.36 9.52
CA VAL A 88 -12.14 -22.63 8.99
C VAL A 88 -11.10 -22.33 7.92
N LEU A 89 -11.40 -21.41 7.00
CA LEU A 89 -10.47 -20.96 5.97
C LEU A 89 -9.21 -20.32 6.56
N VAL A 90 -9.38 -19.38 7.51
CA VAL A 90 -8.26 -18.67 8.14
C VAL A 90 -7.33 -19.66 8.85
N GLN A 91 -7.91 -20.55 9.67
CA GLN A 91 -7.15 -21.58 10.38
C GLN A 91 -6.42 -22.51 9.41
N TYR A 92 -7.12 -22.98 8.36
CA TYR A 92 -6.53 -23.84 7.34
C TYR A 92 -5.35 -23.18 6.62
N TYR A 93 -5.52 -21.93 6.16
CA TYR A 93 -4.47 -21.19 5.47
C TYR A 93 -3.21 -21.08 6.33
N PHE A 94 -3.34 -20.63 7.57
CA PHE A 94 -2.18 -20.46 8.45
C PHE A 94 -1.57 -21.78 8.87
N ASP A 95 -2.35 -22.85 9.06
CA ASP A 95 -1.81 -24.17 9.37
C ASP A 95 -0.98 -24.75 8.23
N GLN A 96 -1.43 -24.59 6.98
CA GLN A 96 -0.64 -25.00 5.81
C GLN A 96 0.60 -24.13 5.60
N LEU A 97 0.46 -22.81 5.72
CA LEU A 97 1.60 -21.89 5.62
C LEU A 97 2.66 -22.19 6.68
N LYS A 98 2.27 -22.47 7.94
CA LYS A 98 3.19 -22.88 9.01
C LYS A 98 3.92 -24.18 8.69
N LYS A 99 3.29 -25.16 8.01
CA LYS A 99 3.96 -26.40 7.60
C LYS A 99 5.05 -26.12 6.56
N VAL A 100 4.80 -25.22 5.61
CA VAL A 100 5.80 -24.78 4.62
C VAL A 100 6.93 -24.03 5.33
N ALA A 101 6.59 -23.02 6.13
CA ALA A 101 7.54 -22.16 6.83
C ALA A 101 8.51 -22.96 7.72
N LYS A 102 8.03 -24.00 8.42
CA LYS A 102 8.87 -24.88 9.25
C LYS A 102 9.94 -25.63 8.45
N LYS A 103 9.64 -26.06 7.21
CA LYS A 103 10.62 -26.74 6.34
C LYS A 103 11.72 -25.79 5.87
N GLU A 104 11.45 -24.49 5.85
CA GLU A 104 12.38 -23.45 5.43
C GLU A 104 13.07 -22.74 6.61
N TYR A 105 13.03 -23.33 7.82
CA TYR A 105 13.62 -22.76 9.03
C TYR A 105 13.10 -21.33 9.33
N CYS A 106 11.82 -21.09 9.06
CA CYS A 106 11.20 -19.81 9.35
C CYS A 106 10.98 -19.63 10.86
N ILE A 107 11.50 -18.53 11.41
CA ILE A 107 11.42 -18.25 12.86
C ILE A 107 10.10 -17.59 13.27
N PHE A 108 9.47 -16.82 12.39
CA PHE A 108 8.14 -16.25 12.59
C PHE A 108 7.50 -15.83 11.26
N ILE A 109 6.16 -15.82 11.27
CA ILE A 109 5.34 -15.28 10.20
C ILE A 109 4.73 -13.97 10.69
N LYS A 110 4.96 -12.87 9.97
CA LYS A 110 4.35 -11.56 10.24
C LYS A 110 3.33 -11.24 9.15
N PHE A 111 2.16 -10.78 9.55
CA PHE A 111 1.08 -10.41 8.63
C PHE A 111 0.31 -9.21 9.21
N ASP A 112 -0.23 -8.36 8.36
CA ASP A 112 -0.88 -7.11 8.74
C ASP A 112 -2.05 -6.76 7.81
N PRO A 113 -3.10 -7.61 7.74
CA PRO A 113 -4.17 -7.49 6.76
C PRO A 113 -4.89 -6.15 6.85
N ALA A 114 -5.38 -5.67 5.71
CA ALA A 114 -6.04 -4.36 5.59
C ALA A 114 -7.48 -4.35 6.13
N ILE A 115 -7.74 -5.04 7.25
CA ILE A 115 -9.06 -5.07 7.89
C ILE A 115 -9.34 -3.69 8.48
N HIS A 116 -10.38 -3.05 7.97
CA HIS A 116 -10.84 -1.76 8.46
C HIS A 116 -11.67 -1.97 9.73
N VAL A 117 -11.20 -1.45 10.87
CA VAL A 117 -11.80 -1.71 12.20
C VAL A 117 -12.40 -0.47 12.86
N ASN A 118 -12.17 0.72 12.29
CA ASN A 118 -12.67 1.99 12.81
C ASN A 118 -12.47 3.12 11.81
N ASP A 119 -13.38 4.09 11.81
CA ASP A 119 -13.28 5.37 11.14
C ASP A 119 -13.65 6.53 12.07
N TYR A 120 -13.10 7.70 11.77
CA TYR A 120 -13.46 8.96 12.45
C TYR A 120 -12.97 10.16 11.66
N ASP A 121 -13.62 11.31 11.86
CA ASP A 121 -13.11 12.58 11.35
C ASP A 121 -11.75 12.87 11.98
N SER A 122 -10.79 13.37 11.18
CA SER A 122 -9.44 13.72 11.63
C SER A 122 -9.36 14.63 12.87
N LYS A 123 -10.43 15.36 13.20
CA LYS A 123 -10.53 16.25 14.36
C LYS A 123 -11.22 15.61 15.58
N SER A 124 -11.75 14.40 15.43
CA SER A 124 -12.59 13.73 16.41
C SER A 124 -12.11 12.30 16.65
N TYR A 125 -10.85 12.16 17.06
CA TYR A 125 -10.26 10.88 17.41
C TYR A 125 -11.16 10.09 18.39
N ASN A 126 -11.32 8.80 18.12
CA ASN A 126 -12.00 7.87 19.01
C ASN A 126 -11.26 6.53 19.08
N THR A 127 -11.62 5.74 20.09
CA THR A 127 -11.12 4.37 20.30
C THR A 127 -12.16 3.30 19.98
N ASN A 128 -13.25 3.66 19.29
CA ASN A 128 -14.32 2.75 18.92
C ASN A 128 -13.81 1.68 17.96
N ARG A 129 -14.46 0.54 17.91
CA ARG A 129 -14.16 -0.52 16.95
C ARG A 129 -15.45 -1.13 16.46
N TYR A 130 -15.47 -1.58 15.21
CA TYR A 130 -16.59 -2.37 14.71
C TYR A 130 -16.70 -3.70 15.47
N GLU A 131 -17.92 -4.21 15.60
CA GLU A 131 -18.23 -5.42 16.36
C GLU A 131 -17.38 -6.64 15.91
N ASP A 132 -17.19 -6.80 14.60
CA ASP A 132 -16.40 -7.90 14.01
C ASP A 132 -14.92 -7.89 14.44
N THR A 133 -14.40 -6.78 14.96
CA THR A 133 -12.99 -6.64 15.37
C THR A 133 -12.59 -7.70 16.38
N ASP A 134 -13.44 -7.96 17.37
CA ASP A 134 -13.16 -8.96 18.40
C ASP A 134 -13.22 -10.39 17.84
N THR A 135 -14.07 -10.62 16.84
CA THR A 135 -14.13 -11.90 16.12
C THR A 135 -12.83 -12.17 15.39
N TYR A 136 -12.30 -11.20 14.62
CA TYR A 136 -11.01 -11.35 13.94
C TYR A 136 -9.86 -11.63 14.93
N LEU A 137 -9.81 -10.90 16.05
CA LEU A 137 -8.78 -11.11 17.06
C LEU A 137 -8.84 -12.51 17.69
N LYS A 138 -10.04 -13.04 17.94
CA LYS A 138 -10.23 -14.42 18.44
C LYS A 138 -9.75 -15.46 17.43
N ILE A 139 -10.07 -15.29 16.14
CA ILE A 139 -9.63 -16.17 15.06
C ILE A 139 -8.10 -16.12 14.91
N PHE A 140 -7.50 -14.93 14.92
CA PHE A 140 -6.03 -14.82 14.86
C PHE A 140 -5.36 -15.47 16.07
N LYS A 141 -5.96 -15.34 17.25
CA LYS A 141 -5.48 -16.01 18.47
C LYS A 141 -5.57 -17.54 18.35
N SER A 142 -6.61 -18.11 17.75
CA SER A 142 -6.70 -19.57 17.51
C SER A 142 -5.61 -20.06 16.54
N CYS A 143 -5.21 -19.21 15.60
CA CYS A 143 -4.07 -19.46 14.71
C CYS A 143 -2.70 -19.37 15.40
N LYS A 144 -2.66 -19.01 16.70
CA LYS A 144 -1.48 -18.71 17.54
C LYS A 144 -0.78 -17.40 17.19
N ALA A 145 -1.48 -16.47 16.53
CA ALA A 145 -0.94 -15.14 16.29
C ALA A 145 -0.93 -14.29 17.56
N ILE A 146 0.02 -13.37 17.65
CA ILE A 146 0.16 -12.41 18.74
C ILE A 146 -0.16 -11.03 18.17
N HIS A 147 -1.23 -10.40 18.67
CA HIS A 147 -1.55 -9.03 18.30
C HIS A 147 -0.64 -8.05 19.06
N HIS A 148 -0.01 -7.11 18.34
CA HIS A 148 0.93 -6.15 18.91
C HIS A 148 0.25 -4.96 19.63
N GLY A 149 -1.06 -5.05 19.91
CA GLY A 149 -1.83 -3.97 20.53
C GLY A 149 -2.23 -2.89 19.52
N TYR A 150 -2.88 -1.81 19.98
CA TYR A 150 -3.35 -0.68 19.17
C TYR A 150 -2.33 0.47 19.13
N THR A 151 -1.14 0.19 18.60
CA THR A 151 -0.04 1.16 18.44
C THR A 151 -0.44 2.41 17.65
N MET A 152 0.11 3.56 18.04
CA MET A 152 -0.23 4.87 17.46
C MET A 152 0.91 5.49 16.66
N SER A 153 2.18 5.19 16.99
CA SER A 153 3.31 5.76 16.26
C SER A 153 3.50 5.02 14.94
N ILE A 154 3.81 5.77 13.89
CA ILE A 154 4.10 5.21 12.56
C ILE A 154 5.32 4.27 12.61
N ALA A 155 6.25 4.49 13.54
CA ALA A 155 7.47 3.69 13.71
C ALA A 155 7.22 2.34 14.43
N ASP A 156 6.08 2.17 15.09
CA ASP A 156 5.80 0.95 15.88
C ASP A 156 5.50 -0.27 14.99
N THR A 157 5.18 -0.05 13.71
CA THR A 157 4.68 -1.07 12.79
C THR A 157 5.32 -0.93 11.41
N VAL A 158 5.35 -2.02 10.64
CA VAL A 158 5.91 -2.00 9.27
C VAL A 158 4.99 -1.22 8.32
N GLN A 159 3.68 -1.40 8.48
CA GLN A 159 2.66 -0.67 7.73
C GLN A 159 1.94 0.32 8.63
N PRO A 160 1.76 1.58 8.23
CA PRO A 160 0.98 2.56 8.98
C PRO A 160 -0.45 2.08 9.22
N ARG A 161 -0.95 2.26 10.43
CA ARG A 161 -2.30 1.79 10.81
C ARG A 161 -3.41 2.79 10.54
N PHE A 162 -3.05 4.06 10.51
CA PHE A 162 -3.98 5.16 10.24
C PHE A 162 -3.75 5.63 8.81
N GLN A 163 -4.84 5.71 8.06
CA GLN A 163 -4.85 6.20 6.69
C GLN A 163 -5.83 7.39 6.63
N SER A 164 -5.39 8.48 6.02
CA SER A 164 -6.28 9.58 5.70
C SER A 164 -6.91 9.28 4.34
N ASN A 165 -8.19 8.96 4.35
CA ASN A 165 -8.93 8.54 3.18
C ASN A 165 -9.88 9.65 2.73
N VAL A 166 -9.96 9.87 1.43
CA VAL A 166 -11.02 10.64 0.78
C VAL A 166 -11.77 9.67 -0.10
N TYR A 167 -13.03 9.41 0.24
CA TYR A 167 -13.89 8.58 -0.60
C TYR A 167 -14.21 9.37 -1.87
N SER A 168 -14.12 8.72 -3.03
CA SER A 168 -14.54 9.36 -4.28
C SER A 168 -16.05 9.53 -4.23
N TYR A 169 -16.52 10.75 -4.39
CA TYR A 169 -17.93 11.07 -4.59
C TYR A 169 -18.06 11.96 -5.83
N GLU A 170 -19.21 11.86 -6.49
CA GLU A 170 -19.61 12.88 -7.46
C GLU A 170 -19.51 14.26 -6.77
N ASN A 171 -18.88 15.23 -7.43
CA ASN A 171 -18.63 16.57 -6.91
C ASN A 171 -17.61 16.65 -5.76
N ILE A 172 -16.46 15.96 -5.88
CA ILE A 172 -15.34 16.02 -4.91
C ILE A 172 -15.05 17.44 -4.40
N GLU A 173 -15.03 18.38 -5.33
CA GLU A 173 -14.78 19.79 -5.11
C GLU A 173 -15.76 20.44 -4.13
N GLU A 174 -17.05 20.10 -4.16
CA GLU A 174 -18.08 20.74 -3.34
C GLU A 174 -17.92 20.47 -1.85
N THR A 175 -17.40 19.30 -1.52
CA THR A 175 -17.15 18.83 -0.14
C THR A 175 -15.82 19.33 0.43
N LEU A 176 -14.91 19.81 -0.42
CA LEU A 176 -13.63 20.33 0.05
C LEU A 176 -13.84 21.51 1.02
N PRO A 177 -13.08 21.59 2.13
CA PRO A 177 -13.13 22.73 3.04
C PRO A 177 -12.91 24.06 2.31
N LYS A 178 -13.59 25.13 2.76
CA LYS A 178 -13.45 26.49 2.18
C LYS A 178 -12.00 26.93 2.04
N HIS A 179 -11.16 26.58 3.02
CA HIS A 179 -9.73 26.87 3.00
C HIS A 179 -9.02 26.19 1.82
N THR A 180 -9.29 24.90 1.58
CA THR A 180 -8.72 24.12 0.47
C THR A 180 -9.15 24.68 -0.87
N LYS A 181 -10.44 24.98 -1.05
CA LYS A 181 -10.96 25.64 -2.27
C LYS A 181 -10.25 26.96 -2.57
N ARG A 182 -9.96 27.74 -1.53
CA ARG A 182 -9.20 29.01 -1.67
C ARG A 182 -7.77 28.76 -2.13
N LEU A 183 -7.08 27.75 -1.59
CA LEU A 183 -5.71 27.40 -2.00
C LEU A 183 -5.63 26.93 -3.45
N ILE A 184 -6.60 26.13 -3.91
CA ILE A 184 -6.72 25.72 -5.31
C ILE A 184 -6.81 26.96 -6.21
N LYS A 185 -7.74 27.88 -5.91
CA LYS A 185 -7.89 29.15 -6.66
C LYS A 185 -6.64 30.03 -6.61
N ASP A 186 -5.87 30.01 -5.52
CA ASP A 186 -4.61 30.76 -5.45
C ASP A 186 -3.54 30.16 -6.36
N ALA A 187 -3.43 28.82 -6.41
CA ALA A 187 -2.53 28.13 -7.32
C ALA A 187 -2.87 28.43 -8.79
N GLU A 188 -4.16 28.40 -9.14
CA GLU A 188 -4.66 28.79 -10.47
C GLU A 188 -4.29 30.24 -10.83
N ARG A 189 -4.55 31.19 -9.93
CA ARG A 189 -4.19 32.61 -10.14
C ARG A 189 -2.70 32.84 -10.33
N ARG A 190 -1.87 32.02 -9.69
CA ARG A 190 -0.41 32.05 -9.82
C ARG A 190 0.09 31.31 -11.07
N ASN A 191 -0.82 30.82 -11.92
CA ASN A 191 -0.53 30.06 -13.12
C ASN A 191 0.31 28.80 -12.84
N VAL A 192 0.09 28.14 -11.69
CA VAL A 192 0.68 26.83 -11.43
C VAL A 192 0.16 25.85 -12.47
N GLN A 193 1.06 25.21 -13.20
CA GLN A 193 0.74 24.17 -14.17
C GLN A 193 1.03 22.80 -13.56
N ILE A 194 0.14 21.84 -13.79
CA ILE A 194 0.38 20.45 -13.42
C ILE A 194 0.99 19.72 -14.61
N ILE A 195 2.22 19.26 -14.46
CA ILE A 195 2.90 18.39 -15.41
C ILE A 195 2.76 16.96 -14.89
N HIS A 196 2.43 16.02 -15.76
CA HIS A 196 2.36 14.62 -15.40
C HIS A 196 3.01 13.75 -16.47
N GLY A 197 3.48 12.58 -16.04
CA GLY A 197 4.28 11.70 -16.88
C GLY A 197 4.75 10.46 -16.11
N GLN A 198 5.76 9.78 -16.64
CA GLN A 198 6.33 8.57 -16.04
C GLN A 198 7.86 8.63 -15.97
N GLY A 199 8.56 7.73 -16.65
CA GLY A 199 10.02 7.58 -16.57
C GLY A 199 10.79 8.83 -16.99
N GLU A 200 10.26 9.60 -17.94
CA GLU A 200 10.83 10.86 -18.39
C GLU A 200 10.88 11.95 -17.31
N LEU A 201 10.06 11.83 -16.27
CA LEU A 201 10.03 12.75 -15.12
C LEU A 201 10.82 12.25 -13.91
N LEU A 202 11.33 11.02 -13.95
CA LEU A 202 11.93 10.34 -12.79
C LEU A 202 13.17 11.04 -12.25
N ASP A 203 14.01 11.58 -13.13
CA ASP A 203 15.27 12.23 -12.74
C ASP A 203 14.99 13.48 -11.89
N GLU A 204 14.09 14.32 -12.38
CA GLU A 204 13.67 15.53 -11.67
C GLU A 204 12.90 15.18 -10.38
N PHE A 205 12.10 14.11 -10.42
CA PHE A 205 11.33 13.66 -9.26
C PHE A 205 12.28 13.22 -8.14
N SER A 206 13.29 12.42 -8.49
CA SER A 206 14.28 11.92 -7.55
C SER A 206 15.07 13.08 -6.93
N ARG A 207 15.47 14.08 -7.74
CA ARG A 207 16.12 15.30 -7.26
C ARG A 207 15.26 16.04 -6.21
N LEU A 208 13.95 16.17 -6.44
CA LEU A 208 13.04 16.83 -5.49
C LEU A 208 12.82 16.01 -4.21
N VAL A 209 12.82 14.68 -4.32
CA VAL A 209 12.79 13.77 -3.16
C VAL A 209 14.04 13.93 -2.30
N GLU A 210 15.23 13.93 -2.89
CA GLU A 210 16.51 14.15 -2.20
C GLU A 210 16.57 15.50 -1.48
N LEU A 211 16.11 16.58 -2.12
CA LEU A 211 15.99 17.89 -1.48
C LEU A 211 15.02 17.87 -0.29
N THR A 212 13.97 17.07 -0.36
CA THR A 212 13.01 16.93 0.74
C THR A 212 13.60 16.12 1.90
N GLU A 213 14.29 15.03 1.60
CA GLU A 213 15.04 14.23 2.57
C GLU A 213 16.07 15.08 3.32
N SER A 214 16.90 15.85 2.61
CA SER A 214 17.87 16.77 3.21
C SER A 214 17.21 17.80 4.13
N ARG A 215 16.12 18.41 3.67
CA ARG A 215 15.39 19.44 4.43
C ARG A 215 14.69 18.89 5.68
N LYS A 216 14.20 17.65 5.61
CA LYS A 216 13.40 17.03 6.68
C LYS A 216 14.22 16.12 7.61
N GLY A 217 15.45 15.76 7.22
CA GLY A 217 16.31 14.86 7.98
C GLY A 217 15.75 13.43 8.08
N VAL A 218 15.09 12.96 7.03
CA VAL A 218 14.46 11.62 6.98
C VAL A 218 14.95 10.86 5.76
N ALA A 219 15.23 9.57 5.91
CA ALA A 219 15.59 8.71 4.79
C ALA A 219 14.35 8.41 3.93
N LEU A 220 14.38 8.80 2.65
CA LEU A 220 13.36 8.46 1.67
C LEU A 220 13.88 7.37 0.73
N ARG A 221 13.03 6.94 -0.21
CA ARG A 221 13.41 5.94 -1.21
C ARG A 221 14.24 6.59 -2.31
N ASP A 222 15.16 5.83 -2.87
CA ASP A 222 16.04 6.29 -3.95
C ASP A 222 15.35 6.22 -5.32
N LYS A 223 16.05 6.77 -6.33
CA LYS A 223 15.62 6.75 -7.73
C LYS A 223 15.33 5.34 -8.24
N GLU A 224 16.15 4.36 -7.88
CA GLU A 224 16.02 2.98 -8.39
C GLU A 224 14.74 2.31 -7.88
N TYR A 225 14.34 2.58 -6.63
CA TYR A 225 13.06 2.13 -6.10
C TYR A 225 11.88 2.68 -6.92
N PHE A 226 11.88 3.98 -7.23
CA PHE A 226 10.81 4.59 -8.02
C PHE A 226 10.82 4.13 -9.48
N LYS A 227 12.01 3.94 -10.08
CA LYS A 227 12.17 3.33 -11.39
C LYS A 227 11.51 1.96 -11.45
N THR A 228 11.83 1.11 -10.46
CA THR A 228 11.26 -0.24 -10.35
C THR A 228 9.73 -0.18 -10.25
N LEU A 229 9.16 0.79 -9.51
CA LEU A 229 7.71 0.98 -9.47
C LEU A 229 7.13 1.38 -10.83
N LEU A 230 7.70 2.36 -11.52
CA LEU A 230 7.22 2.82 -12.82
C LEU A 230 7.24 1.69 -13.87
N GLU A 231 8.33 0.93 -13.92
CA GLU A 231 8.51 -0.17 -14.87
C GLU A 231 7.56 -1.35 -14.59
N ASN A 232 7.24 -1.62 -13.33
CA ASN A 232 6.35 -2.73 -12.95
C ASN A 232 4.86 -2.38 -12.93
N TYR A 233 4.52 -1.08 -12.99
CA TYR A 233 3.15 -0.57 -13.01
C TYR A 233 2.97 0.49 -14.10
N SER A 234 3.42 0.21 -15.32
CA SER A 234 3.37 1.18 -16.44
C SER A 234 1.96 1.67 -16.78
N GLU A 235 0.91 0.89 -16.52
CA GLU A 235 -0.47 1.34 -16.77
C GLU A 235 -1.10 2.05 -15.55
N GLY A 236 -0.52 1.90 -14.36
CA GLY A 236 -1.10 2.35 -13.10
C GLY A 236 -0.27 3.37 -12.32
N SER A 237 0.89 3.76 -12.84
CA SER A 237 1.82 4.68 -12.17
C SER A 237 1.94 6.00 -12.94
N VAL A 238 2.07 7.09 -12.19
CA VAL A 238 2.16 8.44 -12.74
C VAL A 238 2.92 9.32 -11.75
N ILE A 239 3.79 10.17 -12.28
CA ILE A 239 4.46 11.25 -11.54
C ILE A 239 3.71 12.54 -11.86
N PHE A 240 3.45 13.36 -10.83
CA PHE A 240 2.90 14.71 -10.97
C PHE A 240 3.89 15.75 -10.43
N PHE A 241 4.06 16.84 -11.16
CA PHE A 241 4.74 18.04 -10.71
C PHE A 241 3.82 19.25 -10.76
N SER A 242 4.09 20.21 -9.88
CA SER A 242 3.57 21.56 -9.99
C SER A 242 4.70 22.47 -10.46
N ASP A 243 4.54 23.05 -11.65
CA ASP A 243 5.49 23.99 -12.24
C ASP A 243 4.91 25.41 -12.22
N LEU A 244 5.80 26.38 -12.04
CA LEU A 244 5.48 27.80 -12.18
C LEU A 244 6.25 28.30 -13.39
N GLN A 245 5.57 28.39 -14.54
CA GLN A 245 6.16 29.05 -15.70
C GLN A 245 6.53 30.48 -15.31
N ARG A 246 7.84 30.78 -15.26
CA ARG A 246 8.31 32.16 -15.14
C ARG A 246 7.85 32.89 -16.39
N ILE A 247 6.74 33.63 -16.30
CA ILE A 247 6.46 34.70 -17.24
C ILE A 247 7.64 35.65 -17.12
N SER A 248 8.50 35.68 -18.13
CA SER A 248 9.50 36.73 -18.28
C SER A 248 8.73 38.05 -18.31
N ILE A 249 8.76 38.77 -17.19
CA ILE A 249 8.35 40.18 -17.19
C ILE A 249 9.43 40.88 -18.01
N ARG A 250 9.24 40.91 -19.33
CA ARG A 250 9.96 41.85 -20.20
C ARG A 250 9.76 43.22 -19.58
N SER A 251 10.86 43.83 -19.15
CA SER A 251 10.94 45.21 -18.74
C SER A 251 10.17 46.07 -19.73
N ARG A 252 9.00 46.58 -19.31
CA ARG A 252 8.37 47.70 -20.01
C ARG A 252 9.25 48.91 -19.74
N GLY A 253 10.24 49.11 -20.62
CA GLY A 253 10.83 50.41 -20.82
C GLY A 253 9.73 51.42 -21.15
N LYS A 254 9.70 52.50 -20.40
CA LYS A 254 9.34 53.81 -20.92
C LYS A 254 10.38 54.78 -20.40
N GLY A 255 11.30 55.13 -21.29
CA GLY A 255 12.05 56.37 -21.16
C GLY A 255 11.06 57.52 -21.06
N LYS A 256 11.34 58.44 -20.16
CA LYS A 256 11.04 59.84 -20.39
C LYS A 256 12.39 60.50 -20.63
N GLU A 257 12.56 60.94 -21.87
CA GLU A 257 13.49 62.02 -22.20
C GLU A 257 13.02 63.26 -21.44
N ASP A 258 13.87 63.78 -20.58
CA ASP A 258 13.75 65.14 -20.07
C ASP A 258 14.30 66.07 -21.15
N THR A 259 13.40 66.76 -21.85
CA THR A 259 13.72 67.93 -22.67
C THR A 259 13.68 69.19 -21.82
N ALA A 260 14.84 69.87 -21.80
CA ALA A 260 15.11 71.31 -21.58
C ALA A 260 14.64 71.95 -20.26
#